data_AF-H1KKP0-F1
#
_entry.id   AF-H1KKP0-F1
#
_cell.length_a   1.000
_cell.length_b   1.000
_cell.length_c   1.000
_cell.angle_alpha   90.00
_cell.angle_beta   90.00
_cell.angle_gamma   90.00
#
_symmetry.space_group_name_H-M   'P 1'
#
loop_
_entity.id
_entity.type
_entity.pdbx_description
1 polymer ?
#
loop_
_entity_poly.entity_id
_entity_poly.type
_entity_poly.pdbx_seq_one_letter_code
_entity_poly.pdbx_strand_id
1 'polypeptide(L)'
;MRKPFHVGYSPLTKRIYAGHVAKDGVSWLAGNSDVTTEALLAVVGYIEPGNVSTLMATDGSHSFEITVRRVEHPTSAKGGAKP
;
A
#
# COMPACT_ATOMS: atom_id res chain seq x y z
N MET A 1 8.47 6.01 -26.48
CA MET A 1 8.58 4.99 -25.42
C MET A 1 8.03 5.58 -24.13
N ARG A 2 7.06 4.92 -23.48
CA ARG A 2 6.45 5.41 -22.23
C ARG A 2 7.45 5.19 -21.09
N LYS A 3 7.70 6.20 -20.25
CA LYS A 3 8.61 6.06 -19.10
C LYS A 3 8.07 4.98 -18.16
N PRO A 4 8.94 4.12 -17.59
CA PRO A 4 8.51 3.13 -16.61
C PRO A 4 7.91 3.85 -15.39
N PHE A 5 6.78 3.32 -14.92
CA PHE A 5 6.14 3.77 -13.70
C PHE A 5 6.83 3.11 -12.50
N HIS A 6 7.07 3.89 -11.45
CA HIS A 6 7.79 3.44 -10.26
C HIS A 6 6.95 3.70 -9.01
N VAL A 7 6.91 2.70 -8.13
CA VAL A 7 6.26 2.78 -6.82
C VAL A 7 7.35 2.55 -5.77
N GLY A 8 7.44 3.44 -4.79
CA GLY A 8 8.48 3.37 -3.77
C GLY A 8 7.98 3.82 -2.40
N TYR A 9 8.49 3.17 -1.37
CA TYR A 9 8.25 3.54 0.03
C TYR A 9 9.31 4.55 0.48
N SER A 10 8.87 5.62 1.13
CA SER A 10 9.74 6.64 1.75
C SER A 10 9.92 6.33 3.23
N PRO A 11 11.12 5.92 3.69
CA PRO A 11 11.35 5.62 5.11
C PRO A 11 11.17 6.82 6.04
N LEU A 12 11.41 8.03 5.52
CA LEU A 12 11.30 9.29 6.26
C LEU A 12 9.85 9.66 6.56
N THR A 13 8.97 9.56 5.56
CA THR A 13 7.57 10.00 5.68
C THR A 13 6.61 8.86 5.96
N LYS A 14 7.09 7.60 5.88
CA LYS A 14 6.29 6.38 6.00
C LYS A 14 5.16 6.28 4.97
N ARG A 15 5.33 6.91 3.81
CA ARG A 15 4.36 6.95 2.71
C ARG A 15 4.86 6.18 1.50
N ILE A 16 3.92 5.69 0.70
CA ILE A 16 4.18 5.06 -0.60
C ILE A 16 3.87 6.08 -1.68
N TYR A 17 4.85 6.33 -2.53
CA TYR A 17 4.74 7.26 -3.65
C TYR A 17 4.76 6.53 -4.98
N ALA A 18 4.01 7.08 -5.93
CA ALA A 18 3.96 6.64 -7.32
C ALA A 18 4.42 7.76 -8.25
N GLY A 19 5.22 7.43 -9.26
CA GLY A 19 5.71 8.41 -10.22
C GLY A 19 6.73 7.85 -11.20
N HIS A 20 7.67 8.69 -11.61
CA HIS A 20 8.74 8.32 -12.53
C HIS A 20 10.09 8.66 -11.92
N VAL A 21 11.07 7.80 -12.17
CA VAL A 21 12.47 8.05 -11.84
C VAL A 21 13.22 8.61 -13.05
N ALA A 22 14.32 9.32 -12.78
CA ALA A 22 15.23 9.84 -13.78
C ALA A 22 16.02 8.69 -14.43
N LYS A 23 16.87 9.04 -15.40
CA LYS A 23 17.66 8.04 -16.15
C LYS A 23 18.66 7.27 -15.28
N ASP A 24 19.03 7.81 -14.13
CA ASP A 24 19.89 7.15 -13.14
C ASP A 24 19.19 6.00 -12.41
N GLY A 25 17.87 5.86 -12.56
CA GLY A 25 17.06 4.81 -11.94
C GLY A 25 16.78 5.02 -10.45
N VAL A 26 17.26 6.11 -9.85
CA VAL A 26 17.20 6.34 -8.39
C VAL A 26 16.57 7.69 -8.05
N SER A 27 16.85 8.73 -8.83
CA SER A 27 16.32 10.07 -8.56
C SER A 27 14.86 10.19 -8.99
N TRP A 28 14.01 10.73 -8.13
CA TRP A 28 12.60 10.97 -8.46
C TRP A 28 12.44 12.21 -9.34
N LEU A 29 11.58 12.11 -10.36
CA LEU A 29 11.13 13.27 -11.14
C LEU A 29 9.98 13.98 -10.41
N ALA A 30 9.77 15.25 -10.74
CA ALA A 30 8.63 16.03 -10.24
C ALA A 30 7.28 15.40 -10.65
N GLY A 31 6.25 15.63 -9.84
CA GLY A 31 4.89 15.12 -10.08
C GLY A 31 4.64 13.71 -9.54
N ASN A 32 5.35 13.30 -8.50
CA ASN A 32 5.04 12.09 -7.74
C ASN A 32 3.79 12.31 -6.86
N SER A 33 3.01 11.25 -6.68
CA SER A 33 1.76 11.26 -5.92
C SER A 33 1.89 10.33 -4.71
N ASP A 34 1.42 10.77 -3.55
CA ASP A 34 1.20 9.89 -2.41
C ASP A 34 0.02 8.97 -2.74
N VAL A 35 0.27 7.66 -2.73
CA VAL A 35 -0.70 6.61 -3.05
C VAL A 35 -0.79 5.59 -1.92
N THR A 36 -0.43 5.99 -0.70
CA THR A 36 -0.31 5.06 0.43
C THR A 36 -1.61 4.31 0.67
N THR A 37 -2.75 5.01 0.72
CA THR A 37 -4.05 4.40 0.99
C THR A 37 -4.47 3.49 -0.16
N GLU A 38 -4.34 3.96 -1.39
CA GLU A 38 -4.73 3.26 -2.61
C GLU A 38 -3.92 1.97 -2.78
N ALA A 39 -2.60 2.04 -2.56
CA ALA A 39 -1.72 0.88 -2.64
C ALA A 39 -2.06 -0.17 -1.57
N LEU A 40 -2.30 0.25 -0.33
CA LEU A 40 -2.67 -0.66 0.76
C LEU A 40 -4.05 -1.30 0.52
N LEU A 41 -5.03 -0.53 0.05
CA LEU A 41 -6.34 -1.07 -0.31
C LEU A 41 -6.28 -2.02 -1.50
N ALA A 42 -5.41 -1.77 -2.47
CA ALA A 42 -5.18 -2.70 -3.58
C ALA A 42 -4.60 -4.03 -3.08
N VAL A 43 -3.65 -4.01 -2.14
CA VAL A 43 -3.13 -5.23 -1.50
C VAL A 43 -4.22 -5.96 -0.73
N VAL A 44 -5.04 -5.24 0.04
CA VAL A 44 -6.20 -5.83 0.76
C VAL A 44 -7.16 -6.51 -0.22
N GLY A 45 -7.48 -5.84 -1.33
CA GLY A 45 -8.37 -6.38 -2.36
C GLY A 45 -7.77 -7.57 -3.12
N TYR A 46 -6.45 -7.56 -3.34
CA TYR A 46 -5.75 -8.65 -4.01
C TYR A 46 -5.69 -9.93 -3.16
N ILE A 47 -5.41 -9.79 -1.86
CA ILE A 47 -5.27 -10.95 -0.95
C ILE A 47 -6.65 -11.43 -0.49
N GLU A 48 -7.59 -10.51 -0.29
CA GLU A 48 -8.91 -10.72 0.33
C GLU A 48 -8.87 -11.09 1.83
N PRO A 49 -9.89 -10.69 2.62
CA PRO A 49 -9.94 -11.04 4.05
C PRO A 49 -10.04 -12.55 4.31
N GLY A 50 -9.21 -13.04 5.23
CA GLY A 50 -9.16 -14.46 5.62
C GLY A 50 -8.06 -15.25 4.92
N ASN A 51 -7.41 -14.66 3.92
CA ASN A 51 -6.33 -15.29 3.18
C ASN A 51 -4.95 -14.78 3.61
N VAL A 52 -3.94 -15.55 3.20
CA VAL A 52 -2.52 -15.30 3.42
C VAL A 52 -1.81 -15.28 2.08
N SER A 53 -0.92 -14.32 1.88
CA SER A 53 -0.08 -14.22 0.68
C SER A 53 1.39 -14.11 1.06
N THR A 54 2.26 -14.81 0.34
CA THR A 54 3.70 -14.75 0.53
C THR A 54 4.33 -13.90 -0.57
N LEU A 55 5.13 -12.91 -0.19
CA LEU A 55 5.91 -12.08 -1.10
C LEU A 55 7.39 -12.35 -0.92
N MET A 56 8.13 -12.48 -2.01
CA MET A 56 9.59 -12.54 -1.97
C MET A 56 10.17 -11.15 -2.24
N ALA A 57 11.19 -10.76 -1.49
CA ALA A 57 11.96 -9.56 -1.80
C ALA A 57 12.54 -9.66 -3.23
N THR A 58 12.61 -8.53 -3.93
CA THR A 58 13.06 -8.50 -5.33
C THR A 58 14.53 -8.89 -5.49
N ASP A 59 15.31 -8.82 -4.41
CA ASP A 59 16.70 -9.28 -4.33
C ASP A 59 16.82 -10.78 -3.97
N GLY A 60 15.70 -11.48 -3.73
CA GLY A 60 15.63 -12.89 -3.37
C GLY A 60 16.09 -13.22 -1.95
N SER A 61 16.42 -12.23 -1.13
CA SER A 61 17.10 -12.47 0.15
C SER A 61 16.17 -12.94 1.28
N HIS A 62 14.89 -12.57 1.23
CA HIS A 62 13.91 -12.93 2.25
C HIS A 62 12.49 -12.97 1.69
N SER A 63 11.60 -13.66 2.40
CA SER A 63 10.18 -13.73 2.10
C SER A 63 9.38 -13.14 3.25
N PHE A 64 8.25 -12.55 2.91
CA PHE A 64 7.28 -11.95 3.81
C PHE A 64 5.96 -12.66 3.69
N GLU A 65 5.25 -12.77 4.81
CA GLU A 65 3.86 -13.19 4.82
C GLU A 65 2.98 -11.98 5.10
N ILE A 66 1.89 -11.85 4.33
CA ILE A 66 0.87 -10.83 4.53
C ILE A 66 -0.47 -11.55 4.77
N THR A 67 -1.05 -11.31 5.95
CA THR A 67 -2.40 -11.77 6.29
C THR A 67 -3.35 -10.58 6.30
N VAL A 68 -4.49 -10.72 5.64
CA VAL A 68 -5.55 -9.70 5.64
C VAL A 68 -6.72 -10.19 6.49
N ARG A 69 -7.13 -9.39 7.47
CA ARG A 69 -8.26 -9.69 8.34
C ARG A 69 -9.24 -8.53 8.35
N ARG A 70 -10.53 -8.83 8.21
CA ARG A 70 -11.59 -7.83 8.42
C ARG A 70 -11.64 -7.46 9.91
N VAL A 71 -11.59 -6.16 10.18
CA VAL A 71 -11.85 -5.61 11.51
C VAL A 71 -13.24 -4.99 11.49
N GLU A 72 -14.03 -5.24 12.53
CA GLU A 72 -15.24 -4.46 12.74
C GLU A 72 -14.84 -3.03 13.04
N HIS A 73 -15.35 -2.10 12.23
CA HIS A 73 -15.21 -0.70 12.55
C HIS A 73 -16.19 -0.38 13.70
N PRO A 74 -15.77 0.25 14.80
CA PRO A 74 -16.67 0.68 15.85
C PRO A 74 -17.53 1.83 15.30
N THR A 75 -18.61 1.51 14.60
CA THR A 75 -19.59 2.50 14.18
C THR A 75 -20.54 2.76 15.34
N SER A 76 -20.33 3.90 16.00
CA SER A 76 -21.30 4.71 16.74
C SER A 76 -22.45 3.94 17.40
N ALA A 77 -22.23 3.45 18.62
CA ALA A 77 -23.31 3.16 19.56
C ALA A 77 -23.96 4.48 20.06
N LYS A 78 -24.67 5.22 19.19
CA LYS A 78 -25.60 6.29 19.58
C LYS A 78 -26.75 6.43 18.58
N GLY A 79 -27.83 5.71 18.86
CA GLY A 79 -29.20 5.96 18.40
C GLY A 79 -30.12 5.54 19.54
N GLY A 80 -30.52 6.50 20.36
CA GLY A 80 -31.07 6.27 21.70
C GLY A 80 -32.41 5.53 21.70
N ALA A 81 -32.56 4.63 22.67
CA ALA A 81 -33.85 4.16 23.14
C ALA A 81 -34.63 5.36 23.72
N LYS A 82 -35.79 5.64 23.14
CA LYS A 82 -36.76 6.63 23.64
C LYS A 82 -37.68 5.94 24.67
N PRO A 83 -37.79 6.44 25.91
CA PRO A 83 -39.03 6.37 26.66
C PRO A 83 -40.00 7.48 26.24
#